data_AF-A0A392N0L3-F1
#
_entry.id   AF-A0A392N0L3-F1
#
_cell.length_a   1.000
_cell.length_b   1.000
_cell.length_c   1.000
_cell.angle_alpha   90.00
_cell.angle_beta   90.00
_cell.angle_gamma   90.00
#
_symmetry.space_group_name_H-M   'P 1'
#
loop_
_entity.id
_entity.type
_entity.pdbx_description
1 polymer ?
#
loop_
_entity_poly.entity_id
_entity_poly.type
_entity_poly.pdbx_seq_one_letter_code
_entity_poly.pdbx_strand_id
1 'polypeptide(L)'
;SEKAGKVLADVLLKGLQGNRPVTLVGFSLGARVIFKCLEFLADSKGDNAGIVERVVLLGAPISIGDENWEVARKMVAGRFINAYSTNDWTLGITFRA
;
A
#
# COMPACT_ATOMS: atom_id res chain seq x y z
N SER A 1 -11.35 -2.84 0.82
CA SER A 1 -10.07 -2.30 0.31
C SER A 1 -9.50 -3.15 -0.83
N GLU A 2 -9.59 -4.48 -0.78
CA GLU A 2 -8.99 -5.39 -1.78
C GLU A 2 -9.36 -5.08 -3.23
N LYS A 3 -10.67 -4.98 -3.55
CA LYS A 3 -11.12 -4.66 -4.92
C LYS A 3 -10.52 -3.35 -5.44
N ALA A 4 -10.51 -2.32 -4.60
CA ALA A 4 -9.93 -1.01 -4.96
C ALA A 4 -8.40 -1.08 -5.11
N GLY A 5 -7.72 -1.85 -4.24
CA GLY A 5 -6.28 -2.07 -4.35
C GLY A 5 -5.91 -2.82 -5.63
N LYS A 6 -6.71 -3.82 -6.01
CA LYS A 6 -6.57 -4.54 -7.27
C LYS A 6 -6.77 -3.63 -8.49
N VAL A 7 -7.82 -2.82 -8.50
CA VAL A 7 -8.07 -1.86 -9.59
C VAL A 7 -6.94 -0.84 -9.69
N LEU A 8 -6.41 -0.36 -8.56
CA LEU A 8 -5.27 0.55 -8.54
C LEU A 8 -4.01 -0.13 -9.10
N ALA A 9 -3.75 -1.39 -8.73
CA ALA A 9 -2.64 -2.18 -9.29
C ALA A 9 -2.80 -2.35 -10.81
N ASP A 10 -4.00 -2.72 -11.29
CA ASP A 10 -4.30 -2.87 -12.72
C ASP A 10 -4.05 -1.56 -13.50
N VAL A 11 -4.41 -0.41 -12.91
CA VAL A 11 -4.15 0.91 -13.51
C VAL A 11 -2.65 1.18 -13.61
N LEU A 12 -1.88 0.87 -12.56
CA LEU A 12 -0.43 1.06 -12.54
C LEU A 12 0.28 0.14 -13.52
N LEU A 13 -0.13 -1.13 -13.61
CA LEU A 13 0.40 -2.11 -14.56
C LEU A 13 0.11 -1.75 -16.02
N LYS A 14 -1.05 -1.14 -16.30
CA LYS A 14 -1.39 -0.60 -17.62
C LYS A 14 -0.54 0.60 -18.02
N GLY A 15 0.26 1.16 -17.10
CA GLY A 15 1.17 2.26 -17.41
C GLY A 15 0.44 3.55 -17.78
N LEU A 16 -0.79 3.78 -17.29
CA LEU A 16 -1.55 5.01 -17.59
C LEU A 16 -0.82 6.28 -17.13
N GLN A 17 0.05 6.16 -16.13
CA GLN A 17 0.93 7.21 -15.62
C GLN A 17 2.15 7.50 -16.52
N GLY A 18 2.42 6.64 -17.51
CA GLY A 18 3.66 6.60 -18.30
C GLY A 18 4.83 6.03 -17.49
N ASN A 19 6.07 6.39 -17.85
CA ASN A 19 7.28 5.97 -17.13
C ASN A 19 7.62 6.87 -15.94
N ARG A 20 6.63 7.58 -15.38
CA ARG A 20 6.87 8.50 -14.26
C ARG A 20 6.79 7.74 -12.93
N PRO A 21 7.74 7.98 -12.00
CA PRO A 21 7.70 7.36 -10.68
C PRO A 21 6.44 7.80 -9.92
N VAL A 22 5.73 6.84 -9.32
CA VAL A 22 4.47 7.11 -8.60
C VAL A 22 4.72 7.24 -7.10
N THR A 23 4.13 8.27 -6.50
CA THR A 23 4.05 8.41 -5.03
C THR A 23 2.62 8.15 -4.58
N LEU A 24 2.43 7.22 -3.65
CA LEU A 24 1.14 6.87 -3.09
C LEU A 24 1.04 7.38 -1.65
N VAL A 25 -0.02 8.14 -1.35
CA VAL A 25 -0.32 8.63 0.00
C VAL A 25 -1.73 8.20 0.36
N GLY A 26 -1.88 7.49 1.48
CA GLY A 26 -3.17 6.98 1.93
C GLY A 26 -3.41 7.27 3.39
N PHE A 27 -4.66 7.62 3.69
CA PHE A 27 -5.15 7.84 5.05
C PHE A 27 -6.26 6.83 5.38
N SER A 28 -6.24 6.30 6.60
CA SER A 28 -7.26 5.36 7.09
C SER A 28 -7.45 4.18 6.13
N LEU A 29 -8.67 3.90 5.67
CA LEU A 29 -8.96 2.84 4.69
C LEU A 29 -8.21 3.00 3.37
N GLY A 30 -7.88 4.23 2.95
CA GLY A 30 -7.08 4.50 1.76
C GLY A 30 -5.65 3.96 1.89
N ALA A 31 -5.08 3.98 3.09
CA ALA A 31 -3.79 3.36 3.36
C ALA A 31 -3.85 1.82 3.17
N ARG A 32 -4.94 1.18 3.61
CA ARG A 32 -5.17 -0.26 3.36
C ARG A 32 -5.36 -0.57 1.87
N VAL A 33 -5.97 0.34 1.10
CA VAL A 33 -6.08 0.19 -0.36
C VAL A 33 -4.71 0.20 -1.02
N ILE A 34 -3.84 1.13 -0.63
CA ILE A 34 -2.45 1.18 -1.14
C ILE A 34 -1.70 -0.09 -0.76
N PHE A 35 -1.80 -0.54 0.49
CA PHE A 35 -1.11 -1.77 0.91
C PHE A 35 -1.53 -2.99 0.08
N LYS A 36 -2.84 -3.21 -0.10
CA LYS A 36 -3.34 -4.27 -0.98
C LYS A 36 -2.91 -4.08 -2.43
N CYS A 37 -2.84 -2.85 -2.92
CA CYS A 37 -2.31 -2.58 -4.26
C CYS A 37 -0.86 -3.05 -4.41
N LEU A 38 0.01 -2.81 -3.43
CA LEU A 38 1.40 -3.27 -3.47
C LEU A 38 1.51 -4.80 -3.44
N GLU A 39 0.67 -5.48 -2.65
CA GLU A 39 0.61 -6.95 -2.67
C GLU A 39 0.19 -7.47 -4.05
N PHE A 40 -0.85 -6.90 -4.67
CA PHE A 40 -1.26 -7.30 -6.02
C PHE A 40 -0.20 -7.01 -7.09
N LEU A 41 0.57 -5.92 -6.95
CA LEU A 41 1.69 -5.62 -7.85
C LEU A 41 2.81 -6.66 -7.73
N ALA A 42 3.07 -7.16 -6.52
CA ALA A 42 4.05 -8.20 -6.28
C ALA A 42 3.61 -9.58 -6.78
N ASP A 43 2.32 -9.90 -6.66
CA ASP A 43 1.76 -11.16 -7.16
C ASP A 43 1.61 -11.20 -8.69
N SER A 44 1.60 -10.02 -9.33
CA SER A 44 1.45 -9.92 -10.78
C SER A 44 2.70 -10.41 -11.50
N LYS A 45 2.50 -11.14 -12.61
CA LYS A 45 3.60 -11.68 -13.43
C LYS A 45 4.41 -10.54 -14.06
N GLY A 46 5.66 -10.37 -13.63
CA GLY A 46 6.60 -9.40 -14.21
C GLY A 46 7.48 -8.74 -13.14
N ASP A 47 8.56 -8.08 -13.57
CA ASP A 47 9.35 -7.21 -12.68
C ASP A 47 8.65 -5.85 -12.57
N ASN A 48 7.67 -5.79 -11.68
CA ASN A 48 6.89 -4.57 -11.42
C ASN A 48 7.51 -3.72 -10.31
N ALA A 49 8.69 -4.10 -9.81
CA ALA A 49 9.40 -3.36 -8.79
C ALA A 49 9.81 -2.00 -9.36
N GLY A 50 9.56 -0.94 -8.60
CA GLY A 50 9.96 0.42 -8.98
C GLY A 50 8.96 1.22 -9.80
N ILE A 51 7.76 0.69 -10.10
CA ILE A 51 6.64 1.53 -10.56
C ILE A 51 6.29 2.56 -9.46
N VAL A 52 6.31 2.10 -8.21
CA VAL A 52 6.05 2.93 -7.03
C VAL A 52 7.39 3.36 -6.42
N GLU A 53 7.60 4.66 -6.36
CA GLU A 53 8.80 5.28 -5.82
C GLU A 53 8.66 5.51 -4.30
N ARG A 54 7.51 6.01 -3.84
CA ARG A 54 7.30 6.33 -2.42
C ARG A 54 5.90 5.99 -1.95
N VAL A 55 5.82 5.60 -0.69
CA VAL A 55 4.56 5.28 -0.01
C VAL A 55 4.51 5.97 1.34
N VAL A 56 3.38 6.63 1.62
CA VAL A 56 3.05 7.17 2.94
C VAL A 56 1.68 6.67 3.37
N LEU A 57 1.65 5.87 4.43
CA LEU A 57 0.45 5.35 5.06
C LEU A 57 0.21 6.12 6.36
N LEU A 58 -0.98 6.66 6.53
CA LEU A 58 -1.37 7.46 7.71
C LEU A 58 -2.58 6.81 8.38
N GLY A 59 -2.46 6.45 9.67
CA GLY A 59 -3.57 5.86 10.43
C GLY A 59 -4.08 4.55 9.80
N ALA A 60 -3.18 3.75 9.24
CA ALA A 60 -3.51 2.64 8.38
C ALA A 60 -3.99 1.42 9.18
N PRO A 61 -5.23 0.93 8.98
CA PRO A 61 -5.71 -0.22 9.72
C PRO A 61 -5.21 -1.53 9.09
N ILE A 62 -3.91 -1.82 9.25
CA ILE A 62 -3.21 -2.98 8.68
C ILE A 62 -2.51 -3.76 9.79
N SER A 63 -2.75 -5.08 9.86
CA SER A 63 -2.15 -5.96 10.88
C SER A 63 -0.66 -6.10 10.66
N ILE A 64 0.11 -6.12 11.74
CA ILE A 64 1.55 -6.37 11.68
C ILE A 64 1.83 -7.87 11.53
N GLY A 65 0.97 -8.73 12.09
CA GLY A 65 1.20 -10.19 12.14
C GLY A 65 0.71 -10.96 10.91
N ASP A 66 -0.39 -10.53 10.30
CA ASP A 66 -1.10 -11.34 9.27
C ASP A 66 -0.86 -10.86 7.83
N GLU A 67 -0.21 -9.71 7.67
CA GLU A 67 -0.08 -9.02 6.38
C GLU A 67 1.38 -9.02 5.92
N ASN A 68 1.60 -9.08 4.61
CA ASN A 68 2.93 -9.31 4.06
C ASN A 68 3.70 -8.00 3.82
N TRP A 69 4.09 -7.35 4.92
CA TRP A 69 4.82 -6.07 4.88
C TRP A 69 6.13 -6.15 4.10
N GLU A 70 6.82 -7.29 4.12
CA GLU A 70 8.06 -7.48 3.36
C GLU A 70 7.83 -7.42 1.86
N VAL A 71 6.76 -8.07 1.39
CA VAL A 71 6.35 -8.04 -0.01
C VAL A 71 5.94 -6.63 -0.42
N ALA A 72 5.10 -5.97 0.38
CA ALA A 72 4.69 -4.59 0.11
C ALA A 72 5.90 -3.63 0.07
N ARG A 73 6.89 -3.80 0.95
CA ARG A 73 8.12 -3.00 0.95
C ARG A 73 8.91 -3.20 -0.34
N LYS A 74 9.12 -4.45 -0.76
CA LYS A 74 9.91 -4.79 -1.96
C LYS A 74 9.40 -4.11 -3.23
N MET A 75 8.11 -3.77 -3.28
CA MET A 75 7.52 -3.05 -4.42
C MET A 75 7.82 -1.56 -4.47
N VAL A 76 8.33 -0.98 -3.38
CA VAL A 76 8.63 0.45 -3.29
C VAL A 76 10.13 0.66 -3.45
N ALA A 77 10.54 1.38 -4.49
CA ALA A 77 11.95 1.65 -4.77
C ALA A 77 12.59 2.55 -3.69
N GLY A 78 11.84 3.55 -3.22
CA GLY A 78 12.30 4.52 -2.23
C GLY A 78 11.67 4.33 -0.85
N ARG A 79 11.24 5.45 -0.26
CA ARG A 79 10.77 5.48 1.14
C ARG A 79 9.38 4.86 1.28
N PHE A 80 9.27 3.94 2.23
CA PHE A 80 7.99 3.41 2.74
C PHE A 80 7.78 3.93 4.16
N ILE A 81 6.78 4.77 4.36
CA ILE A 81 6.48 5.40 5.66
C ILE A 81 5.12 4.92 6.14
N ASN A 82 5.05 4.39 7.36
CA ASN A 82 3.81 4.12 8.07
C ASN A 82 3.75 4.98 9.33
N ALA A 83 2.91 6.02 9.31
CA ALA A 83 2.70 6.92 10.44
C ALA A 83 1.39 6.57 11.15
N TYR A 84 1.46 6.51 12.48
CA TYR A 84 0.32 6.21 13.34
C TYR A 84 0.31 7.17 14.54
N SER A 85 -0.85 7.29 15.18
CA SER A 85 -1.02 7.99 16.45
C SER A 85 -1.54 7.01 17.48
N THR A 86 -0.96 7.02 18.67
CA THR A 86 -1.45 6.23 19.82
C THR A 86 -2.81 6.70 20.33
N ASN A 87 -3.22 7.92 19.96
CA ASN A 87 -4.55 8.47 20.23
C ASN A 87 -5.55 8.21 19.09
N ASP A 88 -5.17 7.46 18.05
CA ASP A 88 -6.10 7.05 16.99
C ASP A 88 -6.96 5.85 17.46
N TRP A 89 -8.05 6.19 18.13
CA TRP A 89 -9.23 5.35 18.38
C TRP A 89 -9.66 4.44 17.22
N THR A 90 -9.51 4.83 15.95
CA THR A 90 -9.88 3.96 14.82
C THR A 90 -8.94 2.77 14.71
N LEU A 91 -7.63 2.99 14.89
CA LEU A 91 -6.65 1.90 15.03
C LEU A 91 -6.94 1.11 16.31
N GLY A 92 -7.20 1.81 17.41
CA GLY A 92 -7.49 1.20 18.71
C GLY A 92 -8.71 0.27 18.71
N ILE A 93 -9.73 0.50 17.90
CA ILE A 93 -10.93 -0.37 17.83
C ILE A 93 -10.77 -1.44 16.73
N THR A 94 -10.13 -1.11 15.60
CA THR A 94 -9.96 -2.05 14.48
C THR A 94 -8.86 -3.10 14.75
N PHE A 95 -7.91 -2.83 15.65
CA PHE A 95 -6.83 -3.74 16.06
C PHE A 95 -7.04 -4.43 17.42
N ARG A 96 -8.25 -4.33 18.00
CA ARG A 96 -8.65 -5.07 19.20
C ARG A 96 -9.59 -6.22 18.84
N ALA A 97 -9.15 -7.16 18.02
CA ALA A 97 -9.73 -8.50 17.88
C ALA A 97 -8.75 -9.42 17.17
#